data_AF-A0A2A5XD54-F1
#
_entry.id   AF-A0A2A5XD54-F1
#
_cell.length_a   1.000
_cell.length_b   1.000
_cell.length_c   1.000
_cell.angle_alpha   90.00
_cell.angle_beta   90.00
_cell.angle_gamma   90.00
#
_symmetry.space_group_name_H-M   'P 1'
#
loop_
_entity.id
_entity.type
_entity.pdbx_description
1 polymer ?
#
loop_
_entity_poly.entity_id
_entity_poly.type
_entity_poly.pdbx_seq_one_letter_code
_entity_poly.pdbx_strand_id
1 'polypeptide(L)' 'MGTIAATYTTMYKMGVVSLEKITDYTGKLKKDGLSSAFICGTTGEGMLMTLEKRKLVAGE' A
#
# COMPACT_ATOMS: atom_id res chain seq x y z
N MET A 1 -6.20 21.89 -1.15
CA MET A 1 -6.30 20.77 -0.20
C MET A 1 -6.22 19.47 -0.99
N GLY A 2 -5.31 18.56 -0.63
CA GLY A 2 -5.20 17.24 -1.24
C GLY A 2 -5.67 16.16 -0.27
N THR A 3 -6.27 15.09 -0.79
CA THR A 3 -6.73 13.95 0.01
C THR A 3 -5.63 12.89 0.09
N ILE A 4 -5.36 12.41 1.30
CA ILE A 4 -4.40 11.35 1.59
C ILE A 4 -5.18 10.11 2.04
N ALA A 5 -5.09 9.00 1.32
CA ALA A 5 -5.63 7.73 1.79
C ALA A 5 -4.62 6.98 2.66
N ALA A 6 -5.02 6.55 3.85
CA ALA A 6 -4.35 5.44 4.51
C ALA A 6 -4.79 4.13 3.83
N THR A 7 -3.87 3.47 3.13
CA THR A 7 -4.19 2.29 2.30
C THR A 7 -3.81 1.01 3.02
N TYR A 8 -4.51 -0.09 2.69
CA TYR A 8 -4.09 -1.43 3.10
C TYR A 8 -3.00 -1.96 2.15
N THR A 9 -2.14 -2.85 2.65
CA THR A 9 -1.10 -3.50 1.82
C THR A 9 -1.68 -4.72 1.14
N THR A 10 -1.67 -4.77 -0.20
CA THR A 10 -2.22 -5.94 -0.91
C THR A 10 -1.30 -7.14 -0.79
N MET A 11 -1.82 -8.24 -0.26
CA MET A 11 -1.10 -9.51 -0.11
C MET A 11 -1.87 -10.67 -0.75
N TYR A 12 -1.17 -11.76 -1.08
CA TYR A 12 -1.77 -13.05 -1.42
C TYR A 12 -2.25 -13.79 -0.16
N LYS A 13 -2.98 -14.91 -0.34
CA LYS A 13 -3.56 -15.72 0.76
C LYS A 13 -2.58 -16.10 1.89
N MET A 14 -1.27 -16.07 1.63
CA MET A 14 -0.21 -16.46 2.58
C MET A 14 0.61 -15.26 3.10
N GLY A 15 0.08 -14.03 3.00
CA GLY A 15 0.75 -12.83 3.51
C GLY A 15 1.98 -12.40 2.69
N VAL A 16 2.08 -12.89 1.45
CA VAL A 16 3.11 -12.49 0.49
C VAL A 16 2.65 -11.20 -0.20
N VAL A 17 3.48 -10.16 -0.17
CA VAL A 17 3.19 -8.87 -0.82
C VAL A 17 2.98 -9.08 -2.31
N SER A 18 1.93 -8.46 -2.87
CA SER A 18 1.60 -8.52 -4.29
C SER A 18 1.82 -7.16 -4.94
N LEU A 19 2.99 -6.97 -5.58
CA LEU A 19 3.35 -5.70 -6.22
C LEU A 19 2.40 -5.32 -7.36
N GLU A 20 1.98 -6.29 -8.17
CA GLU A 20 1.01 -6.08 -9.26
C GLU A 20 -0.29 -5.47 -8.73
N LYS A 21 -0.83 -6.03 -7.64
CA LYS A 21 -2.06 -5.50 -7.01
C LYS A 21 -1.86 -4.13 -6.36
N ILE A 22 -0.66 -3.82 -5.88
CA ILE A 22 -0.33 -2.46 -5.40
C ILE A 22 -0.42 -1.47 -6.57
N THR A 23 0.14 -1.82 -7.74
CA THR A 23 0.06 -0.99 -8.94
C THR A 23 -1.37 -0.77 -9.38
N ASP A 24 -2.18 -1.82 -9.45
CA ASP A 24 -3.61 -1.70 -9.81
C ASP A 24 -4.38 -0.84 -8.81
N TYR A 25 -4.14 -1.04 -7.52
CA TYR A 25 -4.82 -0.31 -6.46
C TYR A 25 -4.45 1.18 -6.47
N THR A 26 -3.17 1.51 -6.63
CA THR A 26 -2.72 2.91 -6.73
C THR A 26 -3.26 3.58 -8.00
N GLY A 27 -3.37 2.85 -9.12
CA GLY A 27 -4.02 3.32 -10.33
C GLY A 27 -5.50 3.67 -10.11
N LYS A 28 -6.23 2.83 -9.37
CA LYS A 28 -7.61 3.14 -8.95
C LYS A 28 -7.66 4.38 -8.05
N LEU A 29 -6.83 4.48 -7.02
CA LEU A 29 -6.84 5.62 -6.10
C LEU A 29 -6.59 6.94 -6.84
N LYS A 30 -5.70 6.92 -7.83
CA LYS A 30 -5.46 8.08 -8.70
C LYS A 30 -6.68 8.42 -9.54
N LYS A 31 -7.37 7.42 -10.10
CA LYS A 31 -8.63 7.61 -10.85
C LYS A 31 -9.76 8.15 -9.94
N ASP A 32 -9.78 7.76 -8.68
CA ASP A 32 -10.75 8.21 -7.68
C ASP A 32 -10.42 9.63 -7.14
N GLY A 33 -9.38 10.28 -7.67
CA GLY A 33 -9.03 11.68 -7.36
C GLY A 33 -8.20 11.87 -6.10
N LEU A 34 -7.60 10.81 -5.56
CA LEU A 34 -6.73 10.93 -4.39
C LEU A 34 -5.37 11.50 -4.77
N SER A 35 -4.89 12.42 -3.93
CA SER A 35 -3.63 13.13 -4.17
C SER A 35 -2.42 12.30 -3.76
N SER A 36 -2.54 11.52 -2.67
CA SER A 36 -1.47 10.67 -2.17
C SER A 36 -1.99 9.51 -1.33
N ALA A 37 -1.09 8.57 -1.03
CA ALA A 37 -1.34 7.43 -0.16
C ALA A 37 -0.31 7.38 0.97
N PHE A 38 -0.79 7.07 2.17
CA PHE A 38 0.02 6.78 3.34
C PHE A 38 0.10 5.25 3.50
N ILE A 39 1.26 4.70 3.14
CA ILE A 39 1.52 3.25 3.11
C ILE A 39 2.20 2.77 4.39
N CYS A 40 2.15 1.46 4.65
CA CYS A 40 2.79 0.83 5.82
C CYS A 40 2.37 1.43 7.18
N GLY A 41 1.22 2.12 7.24
CA GLY A 41 0.57 2.54 8.49
C GLY A 41 -0.18 1.39 9.17
N THR A 42 -1.03 1.71 10.14
CA THR A 42 -1.89 0.71 10.82
C THR A 42 -2.89 0.09 9.86
N THR A 43 -3.60 0.88 9.06
CA THR A 43 -4.46 0.41 7.96
C THR A 43 -3.68 -0.40 6.93
N GLY A 44 -2.41 -0.05 6.72
CA GLY A 44 -1.46 -0.75 5.86
C GLY A 44 -0.93 -2.05 6.43
N GLU A 45 -1.34 -2.45 7.64
CA GLU A 45 -0.82 -3.61 8.37
C GLU A 45 0.70 -3.54 8.61
N GLY A 46 1.29 -2.34 8.55
CA GLY A 46 2.74 -2.15 8.58
C GLY A 46 3.40 -2.62 9.88
N MET A 47 2.66 -2.62 11.00
CA MET A 47 3.15 -3.14 12.28
C MET A 47 3.27 -4.66 12.30
N LEU A 48 2.56 -5.37 11.40
CA LEU A 48 2.60 -6.83 11.28
C LEU A 48 3.60 -7.28 10.19
N MET A 49 4.20 -6.34 9.47
CA MET A 49 5.17 -6.63 8.41
C MET A 49 6.60 -6.58 8.94
N THR A 50 7.44 -7.48 8.43
CA THR A 50 8.90 -7.39 8.55
C THR A 50 9.44 -6.14 7.83
N LEU A 51 10.62 -5.67 8.23
CA LEU A 51 11.30 -4.55 7.55
C LEU A 51 11.44 -4.76 6.03
N GLU A 52 11.84 -5.94 5.60
CA GLU A 52 12.02 -6.28 4.18
C GLU A 52 10.74 -6.09 3.36
N LYS A 53 9.60 -6.55 3.88
CA LYS A 53 8.29 -6.34 3.25
C LYS A 53 7.92 -4.86 3.19
N ARG A 54 8.23 -4.07 4.22
CA ARG A 54 7.95 -2.62 4.22
C ARG A 54 8.77 -1.88 3.18
N LYS A 55 10.05 -2.22 3.03
CA LYS A 55 10.93 -1.67 2.00
C LYS A 55 10.47 -2.06 0.60
N LEU A 56 10.11 -3.33 0.41
CA LEU A 56 9.55 -3.83 -0.84
C LEU A 56 8.29 -3.05 -1.27
N VAL A 57 7.40 -2.73 -0.32
CA VAL A 57 6.19 -1.92 -0.58
C VAL A 57 6.55 -0.45 -0.86
N ALA A 58 7.58 0.09 -0.20
CA ALA A 58 8.05 1.46 -0.41
C ALA A 58 8.84 1.65 -1.72
N GLY A 59 9.31 0.55 -2.34
CA GLY A 59 10.18 0.59 -3.51
C GLY A 59 11.65 0.91 -3.18
N GLU A 60 12.08 0.59 -1.96
CA GLU A 60 13.49 0.66 -1.49
C GLU A 60 14.25 -0.65 -1.70
#